data_AF-A0A951CVP1-F1
#
_entry.id   AF-A0A951CVP1-F1
#
_cell.length_a   1.000
_cell.length_b   1.000
_cell.length_c   1.000
_cell.angle_alpha   90.00
_cell.angle_beta   90.00
_cell.angle_gamma   90.00
#
_symmetry.space_group_name_H-M   'P 1'
#
loop_
_entity.id
_entity.type
_entity.pdbx_description
1 polymer ?
#
loop_
_entity_poly.entity_id
_entity_poly.type
_entity_poly.pdbx_seq_one_letter_code
_entity_poly.pdbx_strand_id
1 'polypeptide(L)'
;MTQALNLNAAQQSTAHTAIEEAKVILKGAAQQERDLRTQLGAAVKTGDEAGIERISQNLAALHQQRTSTEAKALAKIYGSLTADQKTLMDRALNRSLGSPGAGARGPRPPRGAQPPNAPQAAQQ
;
A
#
# COMPACT_ATOMS: atom_id res chain seq x y z
N MET A 1 -3.53 12.53 7.81
CA MET A 1 -2.72 13.01 6.66
C MET A 1 -2.81 14.52 6.47
N THR A 2 -3.99 15.14 6.48
CA THR A 2 -4.16 16.58 6.20
C THR A 2 -3.53 17.53 7.22
N GLN A 3 -3.40 17.15 8.50
CA GLN A 3 -2.73 17.99 9.52
C GLN A 3 -1.18 17.97 9.46
N ALA A 4 -0.57 17.03 8.74
CA ALA A 4 0.89 16.86 8.74
C ALA A 4 1.62 17.76 7.72
N LEU A 5 0.89 18.43 6.83
CA LEU A 5 1.44 19.16 5.68
C LEU A 5 1.25 20.69 5.78
N ASN A 6 0.71 21.22 6.89
CA ASN A 6 0.33 22.64 7.02
C ASN A 6 -0.42 23.14 5.77
N LEU A 7 -1.44 22.39 5.34
CA LEU A 7 -2.20 22.72 4.14
C LEU A 7 -2.96 24.03 4.35
N ASN A 8 -2.92 24.92 3.37
CA ASN A 8 -3.78 26.10 3.35
C ASN A 8 -5.24 25.72 3.02
N ALA A 9 -6.18 26.65 3.16
CA ALA A 9 -7.61 26.38 2.98
C ALA A 9 -7.95 25.79 1.58
N ALA A 10 -7.32 26.28 0.52
CA ALA A 10 -7.54 25.77 -0.84
C ALA A 10 -7.02 24.33 -1.02
N GLN A 11 -5.86 24.03 -0.45
CA GLN A 11 -5.27 22.69 -0.45
C GLN A 11 -6.09 21.71 0.39
N GLN A 12 -6.62 22.16 1.54
CA GLN A 12 -7.51 21.36 2.36
C GLN A 12 -8.82 21.02 1.64
N SER A 13 -9.42 21.99 0.95
CA SER A 13 -10.61 21.76 0.14
C SER A 13 -10.35 20.74 -0.98
N THR A 14 -9.25 20.91 -1.72
CA THR A 14 -8.84 19.97 -2.77
C THR A 14 -8.64 18.55 -2.22
N ALA A 15 -7.96 18.43 -1.08
CA ALA A 15 -7.72 17.14 -0.45
C ALA A 15 -9.01 16.50 0.07
N HIS A 16 -9.90 17.29 0.67
CA HIS A 16 -11.19 16.79 1.12
C HIS A 16 -12.02 16.25 -0.03
N THR A 17 -12.18 17.03 -1.12
CA THR A 17 -12.93 16.60 -2.29
C THR A 17 -12.34 15.34 -2.91
N ALA A 18 -11.01 15.28 -3.12
CA ALA A 18 -10.36 14.10 -3.69
C ALA A 18 -10.57 12.84 -2.83
N ILE A 19 -10.56 12.99 -1.50
CA ILE A 19 -10.78 11.88 -0.57
C ILE A 19 -12.25 11.45 -0.56
N GLU A 20 -13.20 12.37 -0.56
CA GLU A 20 -14.63 12.04 -0.56
C GLU A 20 -15.05 11.36 -1.87
N GLU A 21 -14.57 11.84 -3.02
CA GLU A 21 -14.76 11.18 -4.32
C GLU A 21 -14.25 9.73 -4.29
N ALA A 22 -13.03 9.52 -3.78
CA ALA A 22 -12.44 8.19 -3.66
C ALA A 22 -13.24 7.31 -2.70
N LYS A 23 -13.68 7.83 -1.55
CA LYS A 23 -14.47 7.09 -0.57
C LYS A 23 -15.78 6.58 -1.14
N VAL A 24 -16.49 7.38 -1.94
CA VAL A 24 -17.74 6.96 -2.58
C VAL A 24 -17.50 5.75 -3.48
N ILE A 25 -16.47 5.82 -4.33
CA ILE A 25 -16.09 4.72 -5.24
C ILE A 25 -15.69 3.47 -4.44
N LEU A 26 -14.84 3.63 -3.41
CA LEU A 26 -14.34 2.53 -2.61
C LEU A 26 -15.44 1.86 -1.76
N LYS A 27 -16.44 2.62 -1.29
CA LYS A 27 -17.62 2.05 -0.61
C LYS A 27 -18.41 1.12 -1.53
N GLY A 28 -18.64 1.55 -2.78
CA GLY A 28 -19.26 0.71 -3.81
C GLY A 28 -18.45 -0.55 -4.07
N ALA A 29 -17.13 -0.41 -4.19
CA ALA A 29 -16.23 -1.54 -4.40
C ALA A 29 -16.26 -2.55 -3.24
N ALA A 30 -16.33 -2.11 -1.99
CA ALA A 30 -16.41 -3.01 -0.83
C ALA A 30 -17.69 -3.86 -0.82
N GLN A 31 -18.81 -3.30 -1.29
CA GLN A 31 -20.05 -4.08 -1.45
C GLN A 31 -19.90 -5.13 -2.55
N GLN A 32 -19.38 -4.71 -3.72
CA GLN A 32 -19.15 -5.62 -4.85
C GLN A 32 -18.19 -6.76 -4.48
N GLU A 33 -17.16 -6.50 -3.67
CA GLU A 33 -16.24 -7.54 -3.19
C GLU A 33 -16.96 -8.59 -2.34
N ARG A 34 -17.86 -8.18 -1.44
CA ARG A 34 -18.66 -9.11 -0.61
C ARG A 34 -19.55 -9.99 -1.47
N ASP A 35 -20.19 -9.41 -2.48
CA ASP A 35 -21.09 -10.14 -3.37
C ASP A 35 -20.32 -11.15 -4.22
N LEU A 36 -19.16 -10.76 -4.77
CA LEU A 36 -18.28 -11.65 -5.51
C LEU A 36 -17.74 -12.79 -4.64
N ARG A 37 -17.35 -12.53 -3.39
CA ARG A 37 -16.90 -13.58 -2.46
C ARG A 37 -18.02 -14.57 -2.13
N THR A 38 -19.25 -14.09 -2.00
CA THR A 38 -20.43 -14.95 -1.79
C THR A 38 -20.66 -15.85 -3.01
N GLN A 39 -20.61 -15.29 -4.21
CA GLN A 39 -20.72 -16.04 -5.46
C GLN A 39 -19.59 -17.06 -5.62
N LEU A 40 -18.35 -16.70 -5.24
CA LEU A 40 -17.22 -17.61 -5.29
C LEU A 40 -17.46 -18.82 -4.40
N GLY A 41 -17.94 -18.60 -3.17
CA GLY A 41 -18.30 -19.69 -2.26
C GLY A 41 -19.39 -20.61 -2.82
N ALA A 42 -20.35 -20.08 -3.56
CA ALA A 42 -21.39 -20.88 -4.23
C ALA A 42 -20.83 -21.69 -5.42
N ALA A 43 -19.99 -21.08 -6.27
CA ALA A 43 -19.35 -21.74 -7.40
C ALA A 43 -18.44 -22.89 -6.94
N VAL A 44 -17.67 -22.68 -5.86
CA VAL A 44 -16.84 -23.73 -5.24
C VAL A 44 -17.68 -24.91 -4.76
N LYS A 45 -18.83 -24.66 -4.10
CA LYS A 45 -19.71 -25.73 -3.61
C LYS A 45 -20.36 -26.55 -4.71
N THR A 46 -20.51 -25.98 -5.90
CA THR A 46 -21.18 -26.61 -7.05
C THR A 46 -20.21 -27.16 -8.09
N GLY A 47 -18.91 -26.93 -7.93
CA GLY A 47 -17.89 -27.33 -8.91
C GLY A 47 -17.93 -26.52 -10.21
N ASP A 48 -18.49 -25.30 -10.19
CA ASP A 48 -18.57 -24.42 -11.36
C ASP A 48 -17.22 -23.75 -11.63
N GLU A 49 -16.32 -24.46 -12.30
CA GLU A 49 -14.97 -23.97 -12.64
C GLU A 49 -15.00 -22.69 -13.49
N ALA A 50 -15.93 -22.60 -14.45
CA ALA A 50 -16.09 -21.41 -15.28
C ALA A 50 -16.54 -20.19 -14.45
N GLY A 51 -17.44 -20.41 -13.49
CA GLY A 51 -17.86 -19.42 -12.51
C GLY A 51 -16.70 -18.95 -11.63
N ILE A 52 -15.89 -19.88 -11.11
CA ILE A 52 -14.71 -19.58 -10.27
C ILE A 52 -13.72 -18.67 -11.03
N GLU A 53 -13.38 -19.01 -12.27
CA GLU A 53 -12.45 -18.25 -13.09
C GLU A 53 -12.98 -16.82 -13.33
N ARG A 54 -14.22 -16.71 -13.78
CA ARG A 54 -14.87 -15.41 -14.01
C ARG A 54 -14.93 -14.55 -12.75
N ILE A 55 -15.28 -15.13 -11.60
CA ILE A 55 -15.37 -14.38 -10.34
C ILE A 55 -13.98 -13.92 -9.88
N SER A 56 -12.95 -14.75 -10.08
CA SER A 56 -11.57 -14.41 -9.75
C SER A 56 -11.05 -13.25 -10.59
N GLN A 57 -11.34 -13.24 -11.89
CA GLN A 57 -11.04 -12.11 -12.79
C GLN A 57 -11.74 -10.82 -12.35
N ASN A 58 -13.00 -10.91 -11.92
CA ASN A 58 -13.75 -9.76 -11.41
C ASN A 58 -13.16 -9.21 -10.10
N LEU A 59 -12.72 -10.10 -9.19
CA LEU A 59 -12.02 -9.67 -7.97
C LEU A 59 -10.70 -8.97 -8.30
N ALA A 60 -9.90 -9.49 -9.24
CA ALA A 60 -8.66 -8.86 -9.67
C ALA A 60 -8.91 -7.46 -10.27
N ALA A 61 -9.90 -7.32 -11.15
CA ALA A 61 -10.29 -6.03 -11.73
C ALA A 61 -10.75 -5.03 -10.65
N LEU A 62 -11.51 -5.50 -9.66
CA LEU A 62 -11.96 -4.68 -8.54
C LEU A 62 -10.78 -4.18 -7.68
N HIS A 63 -9.81 -5.05 -7.38
CA HIS A 63 -8.59 -4.65 -6.67
C HIS A 63 -7.79 -3.60 -7.46
N GLN A 64 -7.62 -3.80 -8.76
CA GLN A 64 -6.96 -2.83 -9.63
C GLN A 64 -7.69 -1.47 -9.63
N GLN A 65 -9.02 -1.47 -9.69
CA GLN A 65 -9.83 -0.25 -9.64
C GLN A 65 -9.64 0.49 -8.31
N ARG A 66 -9.62 -0.22 -7.18
CA ARG A 66 -9.38 0.37 -5.86
C ARG A 66 -8.01 1.05 -5.79
N THR A 67 -6.95 0.34 -6.17
CA THR A 67 -5.59 0.90 -6.21
C THR A 67 -5.52 2.11 -7.14
N SER A 68 -6.11 2.04 -8.33
CA SER A 68 -6.15 3.18 -9.25
C SER A 68 -6.90 4.37 -8.67
N THR A 69 -7.97 4.15 -7.90
CA THR A 69 -8.79 5.22 -7.32
C THR A 69 -8.02 5.94 -6.22
N GLU A 70 -7.40 5.19 -5.32
CA GLU A 70 -6.55 5.72 -4.25
C GLU A 70 -5.36 6.49 -4.82
N ALA A 71 -4.67 5.92 -5.82
CA ALA A 71 -3.55 6.57 -6.48
C ALA A 71 -3.94 7.89 -7.16
N LYS A 72 -5.09 7.93 -7.85
CA LYS A 72 -5.60 9.15 -8.49
C LYS A 72 -5.94 10.23 -7.46
N ALA A 73 -6.55 9.85 -6.33
CA ALA A 73 -6.84 10.80 -5.25
C ALA A 73 -5.56 11.37 -4.64
N LEU A 74 -4.56 10.51 -4.38
CA LEU A 74 -3.24 10.94 -3.90
C LEU A 74 -2.55 11.86 -4.90
N ALA A 75 -2.62 11.55 -6.21
CA ALA A 75 -2.04 12.39 -7.25
C ALA A 75 -2.69 13.79 -7.30
N LYS A 76 -4.01 13.88 -7.17
CA LYS A 76 -4.72 15.18 -7.06
C LYS A 76 -4.23 15.99 -5.85
N ILE A 77 -4.10 15.35 -4.68
CA ILE A 77 -3.58 15.99 -3.46
C ILE A 77 -2.15 16.49 -3.71
N TYR A 78 -1.27 15.61 -4.18
CA TYR A 78 0.14 15.92 -4.43
C TYR A 78 0.30 17.07 -5.43
N GLY A 79 -0.53 17.11 -6.47
CA GLY A 79 -0.56 18.20 -7.45
C GLY A 79 -0.89 19.58 -6.86
N SER A 80 -1.65 19.62 -5.76
CA SER A 80 -2.01 20.87 -5.06
C SER A 80 -0.95 21.38 -4.06
N LEU A 81 0.06 20.57 -3.76
CA LEU A 81 1.07 20.87 -2.74
C LEU A 81 2.17 21.80 -3.28
N THR A 82 2.75 22.61 -2.38
CA THR A 82 3.99 23.35 -2.64
C THR A 82 5.19 22.40 -2.68
N ALA A 83 6.35 22.88 -3.15
CA ALA A 83 7.59 22.07 -3.21
C ALA A 83 8.00 21.51 -1.83
N ASP A 84 7.93 22.32 -0.77
CA ASP A 84 8.26 21.89 0.59
C ASP A 84 7.28 20.83 1.11
N GLN A 85 5.99 21.01 0.83
CA GLN A 85 4.95 20.06 1.22
C GLN A 85 5.07 18.72 0.46
N LYS A 86 5.45 18.76 -0.82
CA LYS A 86 5.76 17.55 -1.61
C LYS A 86 6.90 16.76 -0.98
N THR A 87 7.96 17.43 -0.57
CA THR A 87 9.11 16.79 0.12
C THR A 87 8.67 16.08 1.41
N LEU A 88 7.77 16.69 2.19
CA LEU A 88 7.21 16.05 3.39
C LEU A 88 6.33 14.84 3.04
N MET A 89 5.49 14.97 2.01
CA MET A 89 4.65 13.89 1.51
C MET A 89 5.48 12.72 0.98
N ASP A 90 6.56 12.97 0.25
CA ASP A 90 7.46 11.94 -0.28
C ASP A 90 8.12 11.14 0.84
N ARG A 91 8.56 11.80 1.92
CA ARG A 91 9.05 11.09 3.11
C ARG A 91 7.99 10.21 3.75
N ALA A 92 6.74 10.68 3.80
CA ALA A 92 5.62 9.92 4.35
C ALA A 92 5.28 8.70 3.48
N LEU A 93 5.21 8.89 2.15
CA LEU A 93 4.95 7.82 1.18
C LEU A 93 6.07 6.77 1.18
N ASN A 94 7.33 7.19 1.20
CA ASN A 94 8.47 6.27 1.29
C ASN A 94 8.45 5.44 2.57
N ARG A 95 7.95 5.99 3.68
CA ARG A 95 7.76 5.25 4.93
C ARG A 95 6.59 4.26 4.84
N SER A 96 5.48 4.63 4.20
CA SER A 96 4.28 3.78 4.13
C SER A 96 4.39 2.68 3.08
N LEU A 97 5.04 2.94 1.95
CA LEU A 97 5.22 1.99 0.85
C LEU A 97 6.40 1.04 1.07
N GLY A 98 7.09 1.15 2.21
CA GLY A 98 8.26 0.34 2.50
C GLY A 98 9.37 0.60 1.49
N SER A 99 9.97 1.78 1.52
CA SER A 99 11.19 2.03 0.74
C SER A 99 12.21 0.91 1.05
N PRO A 100 12.81 0.25 0.03
CA PRO A 100 13.77 -0.86 0.20
C PRO A 100 15.10 -0.51 0.93
N GLY A 101 15.16 0.54 1.74
CA GLY A 101 16.38 1.02 2.38
C GLY A 101 16.21 1.62 3.78
N ALA A 102 15.00 1.66 4.36
CA ALA A 102 14.79 2.28 5.68
C ALA A 102 14.42 1.28 6.80
N GLY A 103 14.33 -0.01 6.49
CA GLY A 103 13.92 -1.05 7.44
C GLY A 103 14.72 -2.35 7.37
N ALA A 104 15.68 -2.47 6.45
CA ALA A 104 16.65 -3.55 6.45
C ALA A 104 17.66 -3.31 7.58
N ARG A 105 17.23 -3.58 8.82
CA ARG A 105 18.16 -4.18 9.78
C ARG A 105 18.63 -5.44 9.07
N GLY A 106 19.82 -5.36 8.46
CA GLY A 106 20.51 -6.53 7.94
C GLY A 106 20.52 -7.64 9.00
N PRO A 107 20.72 -8.90 8.60
CA PRO A 107 20.62 -10.04 9.51
C PRO A 107 21.37 -9.73 10.79
N ARG A 108 20.66 -9.59 11.91
CA ARG A 108 21.32 -9.54 13.21
C ARG A 108 22.08 -10.86 13.31
N PRO A 109 23.42 -10.85 13.46
CA PRO A 109 24.12 -12.08 13.71
C PRO A 109 23.50 -12.71 14.96
N PRO A 110 23.22 -14.02 14.96
CA PRO A 110 22.73 -14.69 16.15
C PRO A 110 23.72 -14.43 17.29
N ARG A 111 23.19 -13.99 18.44
CA ARG A 111 23.96 -13.75 19.66
C ARG A 111 24.53 -15.11 20.11
N GLY A 112 25.75 -15.41 19.68
CA GLY A 112 26.40 -16.69 19.96
C GLY A 112 27.40 -17.18 18.90
N ALA A 113 27.49 -16.56 17.72
CA ALA A 113 28.54 -16.92 16.76
C ALA A 113 29.88 -16.27 17.16
N GLN A 114 30.62 -16.96 18.03
CA GLN A 114 32.05 -16.74 18.24
C GLN A 114 32.76 -16.93 16.88
N PRO A 115 33.62 -16.02 16.41
CA PRO A 115 34.39 -16.25 15.20
C PRO A 115 35.32 -17.46 15.43
N PRO A 116 35.41 -18.42 14.50
CA PRO A 116 36.32 -19.54 14.64
C PRO A 116 37.75 -19.03 14.52
N ASN A 117 38.51 -19.19 15.60
CA ASN A 117 39.97 -19.26 15.71
C ASN A 117 40.78 -18.49 14.66
N ALA A 118 41.30 -17.33 15.07
CA ALA A 118 42.49 -16.77 14.44
C ALA A 118 43.68 -17.75 14.63
N PRO A 119 44.51 -18.01 13.61
CA PRO A 119 45.69 -18.84 13.77
C PRO A 119 46.69 -18.17 14.72
N GLN A 120 47.16 -18.94 15.70
CA GLN A 120 48.28 -18.56 16.56
C GLN A 120 49.52 -18.33 15.68
N ALA A 121 49.91 -17.07 15.50
CA ALA A 121 51.23 -16.73 15.01
C ALA A 121 52.21 -16.92 16.18
N ALA A 122 52.97 -18.01 16.10
CA ALA A 122 54.10 -18.28 16.97
C ALA A 122 55.34 -17.49 16.48
N GLN A 123 56.12 -17.04 17.47
CA GLN A 123 57.56 -16.73 17.42
C GLN A 123 57.99 -15.42 16.74
N GLN A 124 58.52 -14.48 17.52
CA GLN A 124 59.96 -14.39 17.84
C GLN A 124 60.16 -13.74 19.21
#